data_AF-A0A7X8Y7T3-F1
#
_entry.id   AF-A0A7X8Y7T3-F1
#
_cell.length_a   1.000
_cell.length_b   1.000
_cell.length_c   1.000
_cell.angle_alpha   90.00
_cell.angle_beta   90.00
_cell.angle_gamma   90.00
#
_symmetry.space_group_name_H-M   'P 1'
#
loop_
_entity.id
_entity.type
_entity.pdbx_description
1 polymer ?
#
loop_
_entity_poly.entity_id
_entity_poly.type
_entity_poly.pdbx_seq_one_letter_code
_entity_poly.pdbx_strand_id
1 'polypeptide(L)'
;MRLDYFTKADHGLQNIAKRRIKIARIKDLNDPFEFLPLRLPDKASRIGMREMKKLADKEYGIVCLSDNWQHPMMSSHYADRHNGICLAFDVVGTRPIIPISYTGNLLEAKDFKRKQLDDLTVTDFIET
;
A
#
# COMPACT_ATOMS: atom_id res chain seq x y z
N MET A 1 1.96 -10.51 15.30
CA MET A 1 2.47 -9.15 15.62
C MET A 1 1.29 -8.21 15.79
N ARG A 2 1.43 -7.11 16.55
CA ARG A 2 0.37 -6.11 16.67
C ARG A 2 0.55 -5.03 15.61
N LEU A 3 -0.54 -4.71 14.91
CA LEU A 3 -0.57 -3.69 13.87
C LEU A 3 -1.82 -2.82 14.01
N ASP A 4 -1.67 -1.55 13.66
CA ASP A 4 -2.58 -0.46 13.93
C ASP A 4 -3.24 0.04 12.64
N TYR A 5 -4.57 0.14 12.67
CA TYR A 5 -5.38 0.62 11.55
C TYR A 5 -6.06 1.94 11.89
N PHE A 6 -5.65 3.01 11.21
CA PHE A 6 -6.18 4.35 11.37
C PHE A 6 -7.38 4.58 10.47
N THR A 7 -8.49 5.08 11.03
CA THR A 7 -9.69 5.37 10.24
C THR A 7 -10.58 6.42 10.92
N LYS A 8 -11.59 6.90 10.21
CA LYS A 8 -12.62 7.78 10.79
C LYS A 8 -13.43 7.03 11.85
N ALA A 9 -13.90 7.73 12.87
CA ALA A 9 -14.62 7.12 13.99
C ALA A 9 -15.85 6.32 13.54
N ASP A 10 -16.65 6.87 12.62
CA ASP A 10 -17.84 6.22 12.07
C ASP A 10 -17.49 4.90 11.34
N HIS A 11 -16.44 4.90 10.53
CA HIS A 11 -15.96 3.73 9.81
C HIS A 11 -15.38 2.68 10.77
N GLY A 12 -14.62 3.11 11.77
CA GLY A 12 -14.05 2.21 12.76
C GLY A 12 -15.10 1.53 13.64
N LEU A 13 -16.14 2.27 14.06
CA LEU A 13 -17.30 1.69 14.76
C LEU A 13 -18.03 0.68 13.88
N GLN A 14 -18.24 0.99 12.59
CA GLN A 14 -18.83 0.05 11.64
C GLN A 14 -17.96 -1.20 11.43
N ASN A 15 -16.64 -1.05 11.40
CA ASN A 15 -15.69 -2.15 11.24
C ASN A 15 -15.79 -3.12 12.40
N ILE A 16 -15.86 -2.61 13.64
CA ILE A 16 -16.08 -3.42 14.85
C ILE A 16 -17.45 -4.11 14.77
N ALA A 17 -18.52 -3.35 14.57
CA ALA A 17 -19.89 -3.87 14.60
C ALA A 17 -20.14 -4.95 13.53
N LYS A 18 -19.57 -4.77 12.34
CA LYS A 18 -19.75 -5.68 11.19
C LYS A 18 -18.62 -6.68 11.03
N ARG A 19 -17.63 -6.68 11.94
CA ARG A 19 -16.42 -7.53 11.89
C ARG A 19 -15.74 -7.51 10.52
N ARG A 20 -15.51 -6.31 9.99
CA ARG A 20 -14.91 -6.10 8.67
C ARG A 20 -13.84 -5.02 8.72
N ILE A 21 -12.96 -5.02 7.74
CA ILE A 21 -12.02 -3.94 7.49
C ILE A 21 -12.11 -3.53 6.02
N LYS A 22 -11.84 -2.26 5.73
CA LYS A 22 -11.79 -1.79 4.34
C LYS A 22 -10.56 -2.38 3.66
N ILE A 23 -10.75 -2.92 2.47
CA ILE A 23 -9.69 -3.27 1.54
C ILE A 23 -9.61 -2.13 0.51
N ALA A 24 -8.46 -1.48 0.42
CA ALA A 24 -8.18 -0.46 -0.59
C ALA A 24 -7.91 -1.12 -1.95
N ARG A 25 -8.32 -0.44 -3.03
CA ARG A 25 -7.97 -0.80 -4.40
C ARG A 25 -6.77 0.01 -4.83
N ILE A 26 -5.88 -0.62 -5.59
CA ILE A 26 -4.60 -0.02 -6.04
C ILE A 26 -4.83 1.26 -6.85
N LYS A 27 -5.93 1.33 -7.60
CA LYS A 27 -6.31 2.52 -8.35
C LYS A 27 -6.75 3.72 -7.50
N ASP A 28 -7.18 3.48 -6.25
CA ASP A 28 -7.78 4.48 -5.35
C ASP A 28 -6.80 4.96 -4.25
N LEU A 29 -5.53 4.55 -4.39
CA LEU A 29 -4.45 4.96 -3.50
C LEU A 29 -4.10 6.43 -3.68
N ASN A 30 -3.63 7.07 -2.60
CA ASN A 30 -3.40 8.52 -2.55
C ASN A 30 -2.05 8.95 -3.15
N ASP A 31 -1.06 8.05 -3.21
CA ASP A 31 0.22 8.35 -3.82
C ASP A 31 0.19 8.01 -5.33
N PRO A 32 0.44 8.99 -6.23
CA PRO A 32 0.51 8.72 -7.67
C PRO A 32 1.65 7.77 -8.07
N PHE A 33 2.67 7.61 -7.24
CA PHE A 33 3.80 6.71 -7.41
C PHE A 33 3.63 5.36 -6.70
N GLU A 34 2.51 5.14 -5.99
CA GLU A 34 2.21 3.83 -5.40
C GLU A 34 2.09 2.78 -6.51
N PHE A 35 2.84 1.69 -6.36
CA PHE A 35 3.05 0.63 -7.36
C PHE A 35 3.73 1.10 -8.66
N LEU A 36 4.34 2.28 -8.67
CA LEU A 36 5.05 2.89 -9.80
C LEU A 36 6.36 3.60 -9.37
N PRO A 37 7.22 3.02 -8.51
CA PRO A 37 8.41 3.72 -8.03
C PRO A 37 9.51 3.84 -9.11
N LEU A 38 9.30 3.31 -10.33
CA LEU A 38 10.30 3.26 -11.39
C LEU A 38 10.42 4.56 -12.17
N ARG A 39 11.66 4.92 -12.51
CA ARG A 39 11.97 5.91 -13.54
C ARG A 39 11.68 5.33 -14.92
N LEU A 40 10.65 5.85 -15.58
CA LEU A 40 10.20 5.38 -16.90
C LEU A 40 10.47 6.45 -17.98
N PRO A 41 11.64 6.42 -18.65
CA PRO A 41 12.05 7.47 -19.58
C PRO A 41 11.24 7.47 -20.88
N ASP A 42 10.89 6.31 -21.42
CA ASP A 42 10.21 6.18 -22.71
C ASP A 42 8.70 5.92 -22.56
N LYS A 43 7.96 6.13 -23.67
CA LYS A 43 6.50 6.00 -23.70
C LYS A 43 6.04 4.54 -23.58
N ALA A 44 6.79 3.58 -24.13
CA ALA A 44 6.39 2.18 -24.13
C ALA A 44 6.42 1.61 -22.70
N SER A 45 7.50 1.87 -21.96
CA SER A 45 7.64 1.48 -20.55
C SER A 45 6.54 2.09 -19.67
N ARG A 46 6.14 3.34 -19.93
CA ARG A 46 5.00 3.98 -19.24
C ARG A 46 3.66 3.31 -19.54
N ILE A 47 3.45 2.78 -20.74
CA ILE A 47 2.23 2.06 -21.11
C ILE A 47 2.23 0.68 -20.44
N GLY A 48 3.31 -0.09 -20.57
CA GLY A 48 3.43 -1.42 -19.97
C GLY A 48 3.19 -1.36 -18.46
N MET A 49 3.80 -0.37 -17.79
CA MET A 49 3.62 -0.20 -16.35
C MET A 49 2.17 0.16 -15.95
N ARG A 50 1.46 0.97 -16.74
CA ARG A 50 0.04 1.26 -16.48
C ARG A 50 -0.82 0.01 -16.61
N GLU A 51 -0.53 -0.86 -17.57
CA GLU A 51 -1.24 -2.13 -17.71
C GLU A 51 -0.93 -3.08 -16.55
N MET A 52 0.33 -3.15 -16.09
CA MET A 52 0.70 -3.88 -14.88
C MET A 52 -0.05 -3.39 -13.65
N LYS A 53 -0.13 -2.07 -13.43
CA LYS A 53 -0.93 -1.50 -12.33
C LYS A 53 -2.41 -1.85 -12.43
N LYS A 54 -2.99 -1.87 -13.63
CA LYS A 54 -4.39 -2.29 -13.85
C LYS A 54 -4.62 -3.77 -13.57
N LEU A 55 -3.67 -4.64 -13.95
CA LEU A 55 -3.74 -6.07 -13.66
C LEU A 55 -3.65 -6.30 -12.15
N ALA A 56 -2.68 -5.65 -11.49
CA ALA A 56 -2.54 -5.67 -10.05
C ALA A 56 -3.81 -5.18 -9.34
N ASP A 57 -4.39 -4.07 -9.78
CA ASP A 57 -5.64 -3.53 -9.24
C ASP A 57 -6.82 -4.47 -9.41
N LYS A 58 -6.85 -5.36 -10.41
CA LYS A 58 -7.94 -6.34 -10.56
C LYS A 58 -7.77 -7.50 -9.58
N GLU A 59 -6.56 -8.00 -9.44
CA GLU A 59 -6.26 -9.22 -8.69
C GLU A 59 -6.12 -8.97 -7.18
N TYR A 60 -5.51 -7.85 -6.79
CA TYR A 60 -5.13 -7.58 -5.41
C TYR A 60 -5.91 -6.43 -4.77
N GLY A 61 -5.90 -6.43 -3.44
CA GLY A 61 -6.36 -5.32 -2.62
C GLY A 61 -5.49 -5.22 -1.38
N ILE A 62 -5.44 -4.04 -0.79
CA ILE A 62 -4.44 -3.70 0.23
C ILE A 62 -5.13 -3.30 1.53
N VAL A 63 -4.54 -3.69 2.65
CA VAL A 63 -4.87 -3.16 3.97
C VAL A 63 -3.61 -2.48 4.48
N CYS A 64 -3.64 -1.14 4.54
CA CYS A 64 -2.53 -0.35 5.08
C CYS A 64 -2.61 -0.37 6.60
N LEU A 65 -1.53 -0.82 7.24
CA LEU A 65 -1.39 -0.91 8.68
C LEU A 65 -0.10 -0.20 9.10
N SER A 66 -0.01 0.19 10.37
CA SER A 66 1.19 0.73 10.98
C SER A 66 1.62 -0.17 12.14
N ASP A 67 2.91 -0.17 12.47
CA ASP A 67 3.44 -0.76 13.69
C ASP A 67 3.43 0.23 14.88
N ASN A 68 2.97 1.46 14.68
CA ASN A 68 2.95 2.51 15.68
C ASN A 68 1.64 3.32 15.68
N TRP A 69 0.77 3.05 16.66
CA TRP A 69 -0.48 3.79 16.89
C TRP A 69 -0.30 5.30 17.17
N GLN A 70 0.88 5.75 17.58
CA GLN A 70 1.18 7.17 17.84
C GLN A 70 1.69 7.92 16.61
N HIS A 71 1.73 7.28 15.43
CA HIS A 71 2.32 7.88 14.23
C HIS A 71 1.54 9.15 13.78
N PRO A 72 2.10 10.37 13.93
CA PRO A 72 1.33 11.61 13.74
C PRO A 72 0.80 11.77 12.32
N MET A 73 1.62 11.43 11.32
CA MET A 73 1.23 11.46 9.91
C MET A 73 0.08 10.50 9.59
N MET A 74 0.07 9.28 10.16
CA MET A 74 -1.03 8.34 9.94
C MET A 74 -2.33 8.86 10.58
N SER A 75 -2.22 9.39 11.78
CA SER A 75 -3.33 10.01 12.50
C SER A 75 -3.90 11.23 11.74
N SER A 76 -3.05 12.09 11.17
CA SER A 76 -3.49 13.27 10.42
C SER A 76 -4.19 12.90 9.11
N HIS A 77 -3.61 11.97 8.34
CA HIS A 77 -4.11 11.62 7.01
C HIS A 77 -5.25 10.61 7.01
N TYR A 78 -5.23 9.63 7.92
CA TYR A 78 -6.15 8.49 7.88
C TYR A 78 -7.15 8.46 9.04
N ALA A 79 -6.86 9.11 10.17
CA ALA A 79 -7.77 9.20 11.32
C ALA A 79 -8.39 10.59 11.46
N ASP A 80 -9.06 11.06 10.41
CA ASP A 80 -9.90 12.28 10.42
C ASP A 80 -9.22 13.52 11.02
N ARG A 81 -8.00 13.84 10.57
CA ARG A 81 -7.19 14.97 11.07
C ARG A 81 -7.01 14.90 12.60
N HIS A 82 -6.61 13.73 13.10
CA HIS A 82 -6.44 13.41 14.52
C HIS A 82 -7.72 13.19 15.35
N ASN A 83 -8.91 13.27 14.75
CA ASN A 83 -10.18 13.08 15.47
C ASN A 83 -10.82 11.70 15.26
N GLY A 84 -10.16 10.84 14.48
CA GLY A 84 -10.60 9.48 14.21
C GLY A 84 -10.20 8.50 15.31
N ILE A 85 -10.15 7.22 14.95
CA ILE A 85 -9.80 6.15 15.86
C ILE A 85 -8.71 5.25 15.27
N CYS A 86 -8.02 4.55 16.16
CA CYS A 86 -7.03 3.53 15.82
C CYS A 86 -7.51 2.17 16.33
N LEU A 87 -7.59 1.18 15.44
CA LEU A 87 -7.93 -0.19 15.79
C LEU A 87 -6.64 -1.03 15.79
N ALA A 88 -6.30 -1.62 16.93
CA ALA A 88 -5.16 -2.53 17.04
C ALA A 88 -5.59 -3.96 16.72
N PHE A 89 -4.86 -4.62 15.83
CA PHE A 89 -5.09 -6.01 15.43
C PHE A 89 -3.89 -6.87 15.81
N ASP A 90 -4.15 -8.00 16.45
CA ASP A 90 -3.16 -9.06 16.60
C ASP A 90 -3.17 -9.91 15.33
N VAL A 91 -2.20 -9.66 14.44
CA VAL A 91 -2.09 -10.35 13.15
C VAL A 91 -1.39 -11.69 13.37
N VAL A 92 -2.11 -12.76 13.02
CA VAL A 92 -1.70 -14.17 13.11
C VAL A 92 -1.58 -14.80 11.72
N GLY A 93 -0.58 -15.65 11.52
CA GLY A 93 -0.36 -16.39 10.27
C GLY A 93 0.76 -15.86 9.38
N THR A 94 0.92 -16.48 8.21
CA THR A 94 2.09 -16.38 7.31
C THR A 94 1.87 -15.51 6.07
N ARG A 95 0.82 -14.67 6.05
CA ARG A 95 0.63 -13.75 4.91
C ARG A 95 1.78 -12.74 4.88
N PRO A 96 2.28 -12.37 3.69
CA PRO A 96 3.34 -11.37 3.61
C PRO A 96 2.81 -10.06 4.18
N ILE A 97 3.42 -9.63 5.28
CA ILE A 97 3.33 -8.26 5.78
C ILE A 97 4.51 -7.57 5.13
N ILE A 98 4.22 -6.61 4.26
CA ILE A 98 5.22 -5.90 3.50
C ILE A 98 5.48 -4.57 4.19
N PRO A 99 6.67 -4.35 4.76
CA PRO A 99 7.08 -3.04 5.22
C PRO A 99 7.21 -2.09 4.03
N ILE A 100 6.59 -0.91 4.11
CA ILE A 100 6.77 0.13 3.10
C ILE A 100 8.04 0.91 3.41
N SER A 101 8.98 0.92 2.46
CA SER A 101 10.19 1.72 2.53
C SER A 101 10.08 2.92 1.61
N TYR A 102 10.02 4.13 2.17
CA TYR A 102 9.99 5.34 1.37
C TYR A 102 11.39 5.74 0.92
N THR A 103 11.55 6.01 -0.37
CA THR A 103 12.81 6.50 -0.96
C THR A 103 12.64 7.93 -1.47
N GLY A 104 13.71 8.72 -1.43
CA GLY A 104 13.70 10.10 -1.95
C GLY A 104 13.82 10.19 -3.49
N ASN A 105 14.12 9.07 -4.16
CA ASN A 105 14.36 9.01 -5.59
C ASN A 105 13.57 7.86 -6.22
N LEU A 106 13.12 8.07 -7.46
CA LEU A 106 12.57 6.99 -8.28
C LEU A 106 13.63 5.90 -8.47
N LEU A 107 13.20 4.65 -8.31
CA LEU A 107 13.99 3.46 -8.54
C LEU A 107 14.32 3.30 -10.03
N GLU A 108 15.45 2.71 -10.31
CA GLU A 108 15.88 2.27 -11.63
C GLU A 108 15.67 0.76 -11.77
N ALA A 109 15.67 0.24 -13.01
CA ALA A 109 15.51 -1.19 -13.25
C ALA A 109 16.56 -2.04 -12.50
N LYS A 110 17.76 -1.50 -12.28
CA LYS A 110 18.85 -2.15 -11.53
C LYS A 110 18.54 -2.36 -10.04
N ASP A 111 17.60 -1.60 -9.48
CA ASP A 111 17.24 -1.66 -8.06
C ASP A 111 16.29 -2.83 -7.77
N PHE A 112 15.72 -3.43 -8.81
CA PHE A 112 14.93 -4.66 -8.71
C PHE A 112 15.82 -5.89 -8.90
N LYS A 113 15.47 -7.00 -8.25
CA LYS A 113 16.19 -8.29 -8.40
C LYS A 113 16.13 -8.87 -9.83
N ARG A 114 15.27 -8.31 -10.70
CA ARG A 114 15.07 -8.72 -12.09
C ARG A 114 15.95 -7.91 -13.02
N LYS A 115 16.54 -8.58 -14.03
CA LYS A 115 17.48 -7.96 -14.97
C LYS A 115 16.79 -7.11 -16.04
N GLN A 116 15.52 -7.37 -16.34
CA GLN A 116 14.73 -6.62 -17.32
C GLN A 116 13.38 -6.19 -16.73
N LEU A 117 12.87 -5.07 -17.23
CA LEU A 117 11.57 -4.51 -16.80
C LEU A 117 10.41 -5.46 -17.11
N ASP A 118 10.51 -6.21 -18.21
CA ASP A 118 9.49 -7.16 -18.67
C ASP A 118 9.41 -8.43 -17.79
N ASP A 119 10.42 -8.67 -16.95
CA ASP A 119 10.44 -9.78 -16.00
C ASP A 119 9.79 -9.42 -14.65
N LEU A 120 9.40 -8.14 -14.46
CA LEU A 120 8.76 -7.68 -13.22
C LEU A 120 7.34 -8.21 -13.14
N THR A 121 7.05 -8.94 -12.06
CA THR A 121 5.68 -9.35 -11.73
C THR A 121 5.04 -8.37 -10.75
N VAL A 122 3.73 -8.48 -10.56
CA VAL A 122 3.01 -7.68 -9.54
C VAL A 122 3.60 -7.87 -8.15
N THR A 123 4.10 -9.07 -7.83
CA THR A 123 4.72 -9.35 -6.53
C THR A 123 6.08 -8.66 -6.36
N ASP A 124 6.81 -8.38 -7.44
CA ASP A 124 8.11 -7.69 -7.34
C ASP A 124 7.96 -6.23 -6.86
N PHE A 125 6.83 -5.57 -7.17
CA PHE A 125 6.48 -4.25 -6.63
C PHE A 125 6.04 -4.27 -5.17
N ILE A 126 5.69 -5.45 -4.69
CA ILE A 126 5.27 -5.66 -3.32
C ILE A 126 6.50 -5.97 -2.44
N GLU A 127 7.65 -6.32 -3.00
CA GLU A 127 8.86 -6.67 -2.22
C GLU A 127 9.94 -5.56 -2.15
N THR A 128 9.66 -4.37 -2.70
CA THR A 128 10.59 -3.22 -2.76
C THR A 128 10.16 -2.09 -1.85
#